data_AF-B9K9Z3-F1
#
_entry.id   AF-B9K9Z3-F1
#
_cell.length_a   1.000
_cell.length_b   1.000
_cell.length_c   1.000
_cell.angle_alpha   90.00
_cell.angle_beta   90.00
_cell.angle_gamma   90.00
#
_symmetry.space_group_name_H-M   'P 1'
#
loop_
_entity.id
_entity.type
_entity.pdbx_description
1 polymer ?
#
loop_
_entity_poly.entity_id
_entity_poly.type
_entity_poly.pdbx_seq_one_letter_code
_entity_poly.pdbx_strand_id
1 'polypeptide(L)'
;MGQRGSVLTLFKTLSNQTRLDILMLLRDSCLTASEVAEKLKINPSTAYRYLNQMVKAGILKVVKTPEGDRYDFSSVQVFRMLEAAVELLHENEKEKKISSIISVEESPGSKKFLDMRGQICPVPEITTRKELEKLQPGETLIVMCDYPLSGERITSFSLREGYEVATEQIGPVTKIYIKKPQSL
;
A
#
# COMPACT_ATOMS: atom_id res chain seq x y z
N MET A 1 16.61 27.40 1.39
CA MET A 1 16.28 26.96 2.76
C MET A 1 14.94 26.27 2.75
N GLY A 2 14.93 24.93 2.64
CA GLY A 2 13.68 24.17 2.73
C GLY A 2 13.13 24.29 4.14
N GLN A 3 11.85 24.66 4.29
CA GLN A 3 11.19 24.61 5.58
C GLN A 3 11.37 23.20 6.17
N ARG A 4 12.05 23.09 7.31
CA ARG A 4 12.00 21.86 8.12
C ARG A 4 10.53 21.64 8.46
N GLY A 5 9.90 20.66 7.82
CA GLY A 5 8.54 20.25 8.15
C GLY A 5 8.47 19.91 9.64
N SER A 6 7.62 20.59 10.39
CA SER A 6 7.40 20.26 11.80
C SER A 6 6.35 19.15 11.92
N VAL A 7 6.47 18.32 12.94
CA VAL A 7 5.45 17.32 13.29
C VAL A 7 4.07 17.99 13.49
N LEU A 8 4.04 19.22 14.01
CA LEU A 8 2.81 20.02 14.12
C LEU A 8 2.19 20.34 12.76
N THR A 9 3.00 20.73 11.76
CA THR A 9 2.53 21.03 10.41
C THR A 9 1.95 19.78 9.74
N LEU A 10 2.59 18.62 9.97
CA LEU A 10 2.09 17.33 9.50
C LEU A 10 0.69 17.06 10.06
N PHE A 11 0.53 17.06 11.39
CA PHE A 11 -0.77 16.76 12.00
C PHE A 11 -1.85 17.82 11.69
N LYS A 12 -1.50 19.11 11.58
CA LYS A 12 -2.44 20.14 11.08
C LYS A 12 -2.88 19.88 9.64
N THR A 13 -2.00 19.32 8.81
CA THR A 13 -2.33 18.94 7.44
C THR A 13 -3.18 17.68 7.40
N LEU A 14 -2.97 16.73 8.29
CA LEU A 14 -3.76 15.50 8.35
C LEU A 14 -5.11 15.67 9.05
N SER A 15 -5.25 16.65 9.95
CA SER A 15 -6.51 16.92 10.68
C SER A 15 -7.56 17.60 9.78
N ASN A 16 -8.02 16.87 8.77
CA ASN A 16 -9.08 17.26 7.85
C ASN A 16 -9.66 16.02 7.18
N GLN A 17 -10.98 15.87 7.26
CA GLN A 17 -11.69 14.67 6.78
C GLN A 17 -11.35 14.31 5.33
N THR A 18 -11.53 15.24 4.38
CA THR A 18 -11.29 14.94 2.96
C THR A 18 -9.84 14.57 2.67
N ARG A 19 -8.87 15.23 3.33
CA ARG A 19 -7.46 14.85 3.17
C ARG A 19 -7.21 13.43 3.69
N LEU A 20 -7.79 13.05 4.82
CA LEU A 20 -7.71 11.67 5.33
C LEU A 20 -8.39 10.69 4.37
N ASP A 21 -9.58 11.00 3.85
CA ASP A 21 -10.28 10.14 2.88
C ASP A 21 -9.43 9.91 1.62
N ILE A 22 -8.75 10.95 1.13
CA ILE A 22 -7.79 10.83 0.02
C ILE A 22 -6.65 9.86 0.39
N LEU A 23 -6.06 10.01 1.58
CA LEU A 23 -4.98 9.11 2.02
C LEU A 23 -5.48 7.67 2.18
N MET A 24 -6.73 7.48 2.62
CA MET A 24 -7.37 6.16 2.70
C MET A 24 -7.58 5.53 1.32
N LEU A 25 -7.88 6.32 0.28
CA LEU A 25 -7.89 5.81 -1.09
C LEU A 25 -6.47 5.45 -1.57
N LEU A 26 -5.49 6.31 -1.28
CA LEU A 26 -4.09 6.12 -1.68
C LEU A 26 -3.41 4.94 -0.99
N ARG A 27 -3.93 4.54 0.18
CA ARG A 27 -3.56 3.32 0.91
C ARG A 27 -3.61 2.10 0.01
N ASP A 28 -4.62 2.01 -0.85
CA ASP A 28 -4.90 0.81 -1.64
C ASP A 28 -4.39 0.90 -3.09
N SER A 29 -4.10 2.10 -3.59
CA SER A 29 -3.42 2.35 -4.87
C SER A 29 -3.03 3.81 -5.02
N CYS A 30 -1.95 4.14 -5.74
CA CYS A 30 -1.72 5.50 -6.24
C CYS A 30 -2.84 5.93 -7.22
N LEU A 31 -3.21 7.20 -7.23
CA LEU A 31 -4.34 7.71 -8.02
C LEU A 31 -4.03 9.04 -8.70
N THR A 32 -4.63 9.27 -9.85
CA THR A 32 -4.74 10.58 -10.49
C THR A 32 -5.71 11.48 -9.71
N ALA A 33 -5.62 12.79 -9.94
CA ALA A 33 -6.57 13.74 -9.34
C ALA A 33 -8.02 13.47 -9.77
N SER A 34 -8.23 13.02 -11.01
CA SER A 34 -9.55 12.67 -11.54
C SER A 34 -10.13 11.44 -10.86
N GLU A 35 -9.36 10.37 -10.68
CA GLU A 35 -9.80 9.16 -9.96
C GLU A 35 -10.15 9.49 -8.50
N VAL A 36 -9.38 10.37 -7.83
CA VAL A 36 -9.70 10.83 -6.47
C VAL A 36 -11.02 11.60 -6.44
N ALA A 37 -11.20 12.54 -7.38
CA ALA A 37 -12.41 13.35 -7.46
C ALA A 37 -13.66 12.48 -7.70
N GLU A 38 -13.56 11.50 -8.59
CA GLU A 38 -14.62 10.54 -8.90
C GLU A 38 -14.96 9.68 -7.68
N LYS A 39 -13.96 9.03 -7.06
CA LYS A 39 -14.17 8.13 -5.92
C LYS A 39 -14.76 8.84 -4.71
N LEU A 40 -14.36 10.08 -4.43
CA LEU A 40 -14.88 10.87 -3.32
C LEU A 40 -16.10 11.73 -3.68
N LYS A 41 -16.52 11.75 -4.95
CA LYS A 41 -17.60 12.60 -5.47
C LYS A 41 -17.40 14.08 -5.13
N ILE A 42 -16.18 14.58 -5.27
CA ILE A 42 -15.81 15.98 -5.02
C ILE A 42 -15.42 16.69 -6.32
N ASN A 43 -15.41 18.02 -6.31
CA ASN A 43 -14.98 18.80 -7.46
C ASN A 43 -13.50 18.48 -7.83
N PRO A 44 -13.16 18.25 -9.12
CA PRO A 44 -11.79 17.97 -9.56
C PRO A 44 -10.75 19.00 -9.10
N SER A 45 -11.10 20.29 -9.12
CA SER A 45 -10.23 21.37 -8.64
C SER A 45 -9.97 21.28 -7.14
N THR A 46 -10.95 20.80 -6.36
CA THR A 46 -10.80 20.56 -4.92
C THR A 46 -9.86 19.39 -4.65
N ALA A 47 -10.01 18.27 -5.37
CA ALA A 47 -9.10 17.13 -5.28
C ALA A 47 -7.67 17.54 -5.62
N TYR A 48 -7.47 18.21 -6.77
CA TYR A 48 -6.16 18.71 -7.22
C TYR A 48 -5.52 19.65 -6.18
N ARG A 49 -6.30 20.56 -5.59
CA ARG A 49 -5.84 21.47 -4.53
C ARG A 49 -5.35 20.70 -3.30
N TYR A 50 -6.12 19.74 -2.79
CA TYR A 50 -5.73 18.98 -1.60
C TYR A 50 -4.50 18.11 -1.85
N LEU A 51 -4.45 17.42 -2.99
CA LEU A 51 -3.29 16.62 -3.40
C LEU A 51 -2.02 17.47 -3.45
N ASN A 52 -2.08 18.64 -4.12
CA ASN A 52 -0.92 19.54 -4.19
C ASN A 52 -0.51 20.13 -2.84
N GLN A 53 -1.46 20.44 -1.96
CA GLN A 53 -1.13 20.87 -0.61
C GLN A 53 -0.37 19.78 0.16
N MET A 54 -0.79 18.52 0.03
CA MET A 54 -0.11 17.39 0.67
C MET A 54 1.24 17.05 0.02
N VAL A 55 1.40 17.28 -1.29
CA VAL A 55 2.72 17.23 -1.96
C VAL A 55 3.66 18.31 -1.42
N LYS A 56 3.19 19.55 -1.31
CA LYS A 56 3.98 20.66 -0.73
C LYS A 56 4.34 20.43 0.73
N ALA A 57 3.49 19.72 1.47
CA ALA A 57 3.74 19.32 2.86
C ALA A 57 4.69 18.11 2.99
N GLY A 58 5.11 17.49 1.88
CA GLY A 58 5.98 16.30 1.89
C GLY A 58 5.29 15.01 2.32
N ILE A 59 3.95 14.98 2.32
CA ILE A 59 3.14 13.79 2.67
C ILE A 59 2.95 12.90 1.43
N LEU A 60 2.74 13.53 0.28
CA LEU A 60 2.59 12.86 -1.02
C LEU A 60 3.73 13.24 -1.96
N LYS A 61 3.88 12.44 -3.02
CA LYS A 61 4.72 12.73 -4.18
C LYS A 61 3.91 12.51 -5.46
N VAL A 62 4.41 13.07 -6.55
CA VAL A 62 3.89 12.84 -7.89
C VAL A 62 4.73 11.77 -8.57
N VAL A 63 4.06 10.77 -9.12
CA VAL A 63 4.60 9.70 -9.95
C VAL A 63 4.13 9.96 -11.38
N LYS A 64 5.08 10.19 -12.28
CA LYS A 64 4.79 10.47 -13.69
C LYS A 64 4.49 9.16 -14.41
N THR A 65 3.33 9.07 -15.05
CA THR A 65 2.97 7.94 -15.92
C THR A 65 2.46 8.45 -17.27
N PRO A 66 2.40 7.60 -18.31
CA PRO A 66 1.82 7.97 -19.61
C PRO A 66 0.34 8.38 -19.53
N GLU A 67 -0.38 7.89 -18.53
CA GLU A 67 -1.80 8.16 -18.28
C GLU A 67 -2.03 9.49 -17.52
N GLY A 68 -0.95 10.12 -17.06
CA GLY A 68 -0.99 11.38 -16.32
C GLY A 68 -0.28 11.32 -14.97
N ASP A 69 -0.32 12.44 -14.25
CA ASP A 69 0.28 12.54 -12.92
C ASP A 69 -0.53 11.72 -11.90
N ARG A 70 0.09 10.68 -11.37
CA ARG A 70 -0.43 9.92 -10.23
C ARG A 70 0.16 10.46 -8.93
N TYR A 71 -0.61 10.40 -7.86
CA TYR A 71 -0.18 10.79 -6.53
C TYR A 71 -0.03 9.53 -5.69
N ASP A 72 1.04 9.49 -4.89
CA ASP A 72 1.33 8.39 -3.98
C ASP A 72 1.98 8.94 -2.70
N PHE A 73 2.13 8.12 -1.67
CA PHE A 73 2.84 8.53 -0.46
C PHE A 73 4.27 8.96 -0.77
N SER A 74 4.78 9.98 -0.08
CA SER A 74 6.14 10.47 -0.29
C SER A 74 7.19 9.43 0.14
N SER A 75 6.86 8.58 1.10
CA SER A 75 7.74 7.56 1.67
C SER A 75 6.94 6.42 2.31
N VAL A 76 7.60 5.27 2.51
CA VAL A 76 7.03 4.13 3.23
C VAL A 76 6.68 4.48 4.69
N GLN A 77 7.38 5.45 5.29
CA GLN A 77 7.13 5.89 6.66
C GLN A 77 5.78 6.61 6.79
N VAL A 78 5.39 7.41 5.78
CA VAL A 78 4.06 8.06 5.78
C VAL A 78 2.95 7.03 5.62
N PHE A 79 3.16 6.02 4.76
CA PHE A 79 2.23 4.90 4.62
C PHE A 79 2.06 4.13 5.94
N ARG A 80 3.17 3.70 6.56
CA ARG A 80 3.16 2.97 7.84
C ARG A 80 2.53 3.78 8.98
N MET A 81 2.74 5.10 9.01
CA MET A 81 2.09 5.97 9.98
C MET A 81 0.56 5.94 9.83
N LEU A 82 0.04 5.96 8.59
CA LEU A 82 -1.39 5.84 8.34
C LEU A 82 -1.92 4.45 8.74
N GLU A 83 -1.23 3.38 8.38
CA GLU A 83 -1.61 2.01 8.78
C GLU A 83 -1.65 1.87 10.31
N ALA A 84 -0.62 2.35 11.02
CA ALA A 84 -0.59 2.34 12.49
C ALA A 84 -1.75 3.14 13.09
N ALA A 85 -2.10 4.29 12.52
CA ALA A 85 -3.25 5.06 12.96
C ALA A 85 -4.58 4.30 12.76
N VAL A 86 -4.72 3.56 11.65
CA VAL A 86 -5.89 2.70 11.40
C VAL A 86 -5.92 1.52 12.38
N GLU A 87 -4.79 0.92 12.71
CA GLU A 87 -4.69 -0.17 13.70
C GLU A 87 -5.09 0.29 15.11
N LEU A 88 -4.72 1.50 15.52
CA LEU A 88 -5.13 2.10 16.80
C LEU A 88 -6.64 2.26 16.93
N LEU A 89 -7.38 2.36 15.83
CA LEU A 89 -8.84 2.46 15.86
C LEU A 89 -9.52 1.08 15.98
N HIS A 90 -8.79 -0.02 15.77
CA HIS A 90 -9.29 -1.39 15.74
C HIS A 90 -8.76 -2.26 16.90
N GLU A 91 -8.42 -1.66 18.05
CA GLU A 91 -7.72 -2.31 19.19
C GLU A 91 -8.37 -3.55 19.81
N ASN A 92 -9.54 -4.00 19.35
CA ASN A 92 -10.22 -5.20 19.84
C ASN A 92 -9.77 -6.53 19.15
N GLU A 93 -8.86 -6.52 18.17
CA GLU A 93 -8.42 -7.75 17.47
C GLU A 93 -6.93 -8.14 17.69
N LYS A 94 -6.23 -7.44 18.59
CA LYS A 94 -4.76 -7.53 18.77
C LYS A 94 -4.23 -8.91 19.19
N GLU A 95 -5.04 -9.81 19.74
CA GLU A 95 -4.54 -11.12 20.23
C GLU A 95 -4.29 -12.17 19.13
N LYS A 96 -4.72 -11.96 17.87
CA LYS A 96 -4.58 -12.99 16.81
C LYS A 96 -3.41 -12.81 15.83
N LYS A 97 -2.83 -11.62 15.65
CA LYS A 97 -1.88 -11.34 14.54
C LYS A 97 -0.40 -11.50 14.87
N ILE A 98 -0.04 -11.68 16.14
CA ILE A 98 1.39 -11.78 16.55
C ILE A 98 2.04 -13.10 16.08
N SER A 99 1.25 -14.08 15.61
CA SER A 99 1.78 -15.38 15.19
C SER A 99 2.32 -15.47 13.76
N SER A 100 2.21 -14.43 12.92
CA SER A 100 2.39 -14.62 11.46
C SER A 100 3.79 -14.33 10.91
N ILE A 101 4.77 -13.94 11.73
CA ILE A 101 6.17 -13.88 11.31
C ILE A 101 6.78 -15.27 11.53
N ILE A 102 6.49 -16.20 10.62
CA ILE A 102 7.04 -17.56 10.65
C ILE A 102 8.11 -17.65 9.56
N SER A 103 9.31 -18.07 9.96
CA SER A 103 10.41 -18.48 9.09
C SER A 103 9.90 -19.46 8.04
N VAL A 104 10.28 -19.25 6.79
CA VAL A 104 9.86 -20.05 5.63
C VAL A 104 10.20 -21.53 5.85
N GLU A 105 9.23 -22.33 6.29
CA GLU A 105 9.26 -23.79 6.13
C GLU A 105 8.69 -24.13 4.74
N GLU A 106 9.33 -25.06 4.05
CA GLU A 106 8.91 -25.54 2.74
C GLU A 106 7.55 -26.25 2.83
N SER A 107 6.48 -25.48 2.65
CA SER A 107 5.13 -26.03 2.52
C SER A 107 5.01 -26.82 1.20
N PRO A 108 4.38 -28.00 1.18
CA PRO A 108 4.24 -28.87 0.00
C PRO A 108 3.29 -28.33 -1.09
N GLY A 109 2.89 -27.05 -1.01
CA GLY A 109 1.99 -26.40 -1.96
C GLY A 109 2.71 -25.90 -3.22
N SER A 110 1.97 -25.76 -4.32
CA SER A 110 2.52 -25.20 -5.57
C SER A 110 2.94 -23.74 -5.37
N LYS A 111 4.07 -23.34 -5.98
CA LYS A 111 4.61 -21.98 -5.94
C LYS A 111 4.43 -21.33 -7.31
N LYS A 112 3.82 -20.15 -7.36
CA LYS A 112 3.70 -19.31 -8.56
C LYS A 112 4.56 -18.06 -8.37
N PHE A 113 5.26 -17.65 -9.42
CA PHE A 113 6.12 -16.47 -9.39
C PHE A 113 5.50 -15.35 -10.22
N LEU A 114 5.50 -14.13 -9.68
CA LEU A 114 5.04 -12.92 -10.33
C LEU A 114 6.13 -11.84 -10.22
N ASP A 115 6.76 -11.53 -11.34
CA ASP A 115 7.78 -10.49 -11.43
C ASP A 115 7.16 -9.15 -11.85
N MET A 116 7.15 -8.20 -10.92
CA MET A 116 6.62 -6.84 -11.10
C MET A 116 7.72 -5.77 -11.05
N ARG A 117 9.00 -6.15 -11.20
CA ARG A 117 10.09 -5.18 -11.26
C ARG A 117 9.96 -4.29 -12.49
N GLY A 118 10.34 -3.02 -12.34
CA GLY A 118 10.18 -1.99 -13.37
C GLY A 118 8.73 -1.58 -13.64
N GLN A 119 7.75 -2.23 -13.01
CA GLN A 119 6.35 -1.82 -13.09
C GLN A 119 6.06 -0.78 -12.01
N ILE A 120 5.37 0.27 -12.42
CA ILE A 120 4.94 1.33 -11.51
C ILE A 120 3.47 1.10 -11.15
N CYS A 121 3.09 1.53 -9.95
CA CYS A 121 1.69 1.55 -9.52
C CYS A 121 0.77 2.21 -10.57
N PRO A 122 -0.43 1.65 -10.84
CA PRO A 122 -1.12 0.61 -10.04
C PRO A 122 -0.90 -0.84 -10.54
N VAL A 123 0.02 -1.05 -11.47
CA VAL A 123 0.18 -2.34 -12.17
C VAL A 123 0.57 -3.48 -11.20
N PRO A 124 1.57 -3.34 -10.31
CA PRO A 124 1.90 -4.36 -9.31
C PRO A 124 0.69 -4.77 -8.45
N GLU A 125 -0.01 -3.80 -7.88
CA GLU A 125 -1.12 -4.05 -6.96
C GLU A 125 -2.29 -4.77 -7.63
N ILE A 126 -2.69 -4.32 -8.81
CA ILE A 126 -3.82 -4.90 -9.56
C ILE A 126 -3.47 -6.32 -10.01
N THR A 127 -2.26 -6.52 -10.52
CA THR A 127 -1.82 -7.82 -11.03
C THR A 127 -1.70 -8.83 -9.90
N THR A 128 -1.10 -8.43 -8.77
CA THR A 128 -1.02 -9.29 -7.59
C THR A 128 -2.41 -9.70 -7.09
N ARG A 129 -3.36 -8.76 -6.95
CA ARG A 129 -4.72 -9.11 -6.49
C ARG A 129 -5.40 -10.13 -7.42
N LYS A 130 -5.28 -9.94 -8.74
CA LYS A 130 -5.82 -10.90 -9.73
C LYS A 130 -5.19 -12.28 -9.63
N GLU A 131 -3.90 -12.38 -9.33
CA GLU A 131 -3.22 -13.67 -9.16
C GLU A 131 -3.59 -14.35 -7.83
N LEU A 132 -3.79 -13.58 -6.76
CA LEU A 132 -4.25 -14.08 -5.47
C LEU A 132 -5.64 -14.72 -5.56
N GLU A 133 -6.57 -14.12 -6.32
CA GLU A 133 -7.91 -14.67 -6.55
C GLU A 133 -7.89 -16.07 -7.19
N LYS A 134 -6.83 -16.38 -7.97
CA LYS A 134 -6.66 -17.66 -8.66
C LYS A 134 -6.02 -18.75 -7.80
N LEU A 135 -5.48 -18.41 -6.63
CA LEU A 135 -4.80 -19.37 -5.77
C LEU A 135 -5.78 -20.38 -5.19
N GLN A 136 -5.34 -21.63 -5.12
CA GLN A 136 -6.00 -22.67 -4.34
C GLN A 136 -5.48 -22.66 -2.89
N PRO A 137 -6.26 -23.16 -1.91
CA PRO A 137 -5.81 -23.26 -0.52
C PRO A 137 -4.46 -24.00 -0.42
N GLY A 138 -3.50 -23.43 0.31
CA GLY A 138 -2.14 -23.94 0.43
C GLY A 138 -1.17 -23.51 -0.68
N GLU A 139 -1.63 -22.93 -1.79
CA GLU A 139 -0.73 -22.38 -2.81
C GLU A 139 -0.08 -21.08 -2.35
N THR A 140 1.13 -20.82 -2.87
CA THR A 140 1.90 -19.61 -2.58
C THR A 140 2.18 -18.82 -3.85
N LEU A 141 1.84 -17.53 -3.83
CA LEU A 141 2.29 -16.55 -4.83
C LEU A 141 3.53 -15.82 -4.30
N ILE A 142 4.58 -15.79 -5.11
CA ILE A 142 5.83 -15.09 -4.83
C ILE A 142 5.90 -13.87 -5.73
N VAL A 143 5.75 -12.68 -5.15
CA VAL A 143 5.77 -11.40 -5.87
C VAL A 143 7.12 -10.72 -5.68
N MET A 144 7.72 -10.25 -6.77
CA MET A 144 8.94 -9.43 -6.71
C MET A 144 8.63 -8.02 -7.20
N CYS A 145 8.95 -7.00 -6.40
CA CYS A 145 8.76 -5.60 -6.77
C CYS A 145 9.97 -4.76 -6.32
N ASP A 146 10.31 -3.73 -7.09
CA ASP A 146 11.42 -2.81 -6.83
C ASP A 146 10.95 -1.40 -6.43
N TYR A 147 9.63 -1.19 -6.38
CA TYR A 147 9.02 0.03 -5.85
C TYR A 147 8.59 -0.18 -4.39
N PRO A 148 9.25 0.47 -3.40
CA PRO A 148 9.04 0.18 -1.98
C PRO A 148 7.59 0.30 -1.50
N LEU A 149 6.82 1.27 -2.03
CA LEU A 149 5.42 1.44 -1.65
C LEU A 149 4.52 0.34 -2.18
N SER A 150 4.81 -0.22 -3.36
CA SER A 150 4.10 -1.44 -3.81
C SER A 150 4.41 -2.61 -2.89
N GLY A 151 5.65 -2.74 -2.43
CA GLY A 151 6.04 -3.79 -1.49
C GLY A 151 5.26 -3.76 -0.18
N GLU A 152 5.20 -2.58 0.45
CA GLU A 152 4.42 -2.34 1.68
C GLU A 152 2.92 -2.56 1.45
N ARG A 153 2.37 -2.03 0.36
CA ARG A 153 0.95 -2.09 0.06
C ARG A 153 0.49 -3.51 -0.21
N ILE A 154 1.25 -4.27 -1.01
CA ILE A 154 0.98 -5.68 -1.28
C ILE A 154 1.00 -6.48 0.01
N THR A 155 2.03 -6.30 0.83
CA THR A 155 2.13 -6.95 2.14
C THR A 155 0.92 -6.62 3.03
N SER A 156 0.57 -5.33 3.14
CA SER A 156 -0.54 -4.86 3.97
C SER A 156 -1.88 -5.42 3.50
N PHE A 157 -2.25 -5.29 2.23
CA PHE A 157 -3.56 -5.79 1.79
C PHE A 157 -3.64 -7.31 1.85
N SER A 158 -2.55 -8.05 1.58
CA SER A 158 -2.56 -9.51 1.71
C SER A 158 -2.78 -9.94 3.16
N LEU A 159 -2.17 -9.27 4.14
CA LEU A 159 -2.43 -9.53 5.56
C LEU A 159 -3.87 -9.16 5.97
N ARG A 160 -4.43 -8.08 5.44
CA ARG A 160 -5.82 -7.67 5.73
C ARG A 160 -6.85 -8.61 5.09
N GLU A 161 -6.52 -9.18 3.94
CA GLU A 161 -7.36 -10.15 3.22
C GLU A 161 -7.22 -11.58 3.79
N GLY A 162 -6.40 -11.79 4.83
CA GLY A 162 -6.29 -13.05 5.55
C GLY A 162 -5.26 -14.04 5.00
N TYR A 163 -4.36 -13.60 4.13
CA TYR A 163 -3.25 -14.42 3.65
C TYR A 163 -2.11 -14.49 4.68
N GLU A 164 -1.37 -15.60 4.64
CA GLU A 164 -0.09 -15.73 5.32
C GLU A 164 0.98 -15.00 4.49
N VAL A 165 1.71 -14.06 5.08
CA VAL A 165 2.69 -13.24 4.34
C VAL A 165 4.07 -13.27 5.00
N ALA A 166 5.10 -13.53 4.21
CA ALA A 166 6.50 -13.33 4.57
C ALA A 166 7.17 -12.42 3.55
N THR A 167 8.19 -11.67 3.96
CA THR A 167 8.94 -10.78 3.06
C THR A 167 10.44 -10.98 3.21
N GLU A 168 11.15 -10.77 2.11
CA GLU A 168 12.59 -10.85 2.02
C GLU A 168 13.10 -9.67 1.19
N GLN A 169 14.05 -8.91 1.72
CA GLN A 169 14.64 -7.78 1.01
C GLN A 169 15.93 -8.23 0.30
N ILE A 170 15.96 -8.10 -1.03
CA ILE A 170 17.08 -8.47 -1.89
C ILE A 170 17.55 -7.21 -2.63
N GLY A 171 18.47 -6.46 -2.01
CA GLY A 171 18.91 -5.17 -2.53
C GLY A 171 17.72 -4.19 -2.66
N PRO A 172 17.44 -3.63 -3.85
CA PRO A 172 16.28 -2.75 -4.05
C PRO A 172 14.95 -3.51 -4.21
N VAL A 173 14.99 -4.84 -4.34
CA VAL A 173 13.80 -5.65 -4.60
C VAL A 173 13.24 -6.20 -3.30
N THR A 174 11.94 -6.03 -3.09
CA THR A 174 11.18 -6.73 -2.06
C THR A 174 10.54 -7.97 -2.68
N LYS A 175 10.85 -9.14 -2.13
CA LYS A 175 10.22 -10.42 -2.46
C LYS A 175 9.19 -10.76 -1.40
N ILE A 176 7.96 -10.96 -1.82
CA ILE A 176 6.79 -11.17 -0.94
C ILE A 176 6.25 -12.56 -1.22
N TYR A 177 6.17 -13.38 -0.18
CA TYR A 177 5.60 -14.72 -0.21
C TYR A 177 4.21 -14.61 0.37
N ILE A 178 3.18 -14.88 -0.44
CA ILE A 178 1.77 -14.75 -0.06
C ILE A 178 1.12 -16.11 -0.21
N LYS A 179 0.75 -16.75 0.89
CA LYS A 179 0.16 -18.09 0.91
C LYS A 179 -1.31 -18.01 1.28
N LYS A 180 -2.14 -18.70 0.49
CA LYS A 180 -3.57 -18.84 0.80
C LYS A 180 -3.72 -19.88 1.92
N PRO A 181 -4.37 -19.55 3.05
CA PRO A 181 -4.54 -20.49 4.15
C PRO A 181 -5.30 -21.73 3.66
N GLN A 182 -4.97 -22.90 4.22
CA GLN A 182 -5.78 -24.09 4.02
C GLN A 182 -7.09 -23.92 4.79
N SER A 183 -8.24 -24.11 4.13
CA SER A 183 -9.50 -24.25 4.87
C SER A 183 -9.40 -25.51 5.73
N LEU A 184 -9.49 -25.33 7.05
CA LEU A 184 -9.67 -26.41 8.03
C LEU A 184 -11.03 -27.09 7.82
#